data_AF-A0A382YLE7-F1
#
_entry.id   AF-A0A382YLE7-F1
#
_cell.length_a   1.000
_cell.length_b   1.000
_cell.length_c   1.000
_cell.angle_alpha   90.00
_cell.angle_beta   90.00
_cell.angle_gamma   90.00
#
_symmetry.space_group_name_H-M   'P 1'
#
loop_
_entity.id
_entity.type
_entity.pdbx_description
1 polymer ?
#
loop_
_entity_poly.entity_id
_entity_poly.type
_entity_poly.pdbx_seq_one_letter_code
_entity_poly.pdbx_strand_id
1 'polypeptide(L)'
;MNTLYGKFLPSIWLFLFFVALYFLSMGGHLYSADNEVKGLITEGIVERHSVSLPRIEMMYMTPGRDGLSYSPFPIGTSITMIPFYLVGDGLAHLFPSLPREIVIEFSYSMINSIVTALTCVILFATSRLLGFSPRTSI
;
A
#
# COMPACT_ATOMS: atom_id res chain seq x y z
N MET A 1 28.18 -3.16 22.27
CA MET A 1 26.75 -3.14 21.91
C MET A 1 26.21 -1.77 21.46
N ASN A 2 26.93 -0.64 21.61
CA ASN A 2 26.45 0.70 21.23
C ASN A 2 26.59 1.12 19.75
N THR A 3 27.28 0.35 18.90
CA THR A 3 27.63 0.77 17.53
C THR A 3 26.57 0.46 16.46
N LEU A 4 25.61 -0.43 16.75
CA LEU A 4 24.52 -0.76 15.81
C LEU A 4 23.36 0.23 15.91
N TYR A 5 22.95 0.62 17.13
CA TYR A 5 21.86 1.55 17.35
C TYR A 5 22.11 2.92 16.70
N GLY A 6 23.33 3.46 16.81
CA GLY A 6 23.67 4.76 16.20
C GLY A 6 23.63 4.79 14.68
N LYS A 7 23.73 3.64 14.00
CA LYS A 7 23.71 3.57 12.52
C LYS A 7 22.30 3.61 11.95
N PHE A 8 21.31 3.03 12.64
CA PHE A 8 19.93 2.95 12.17
C PHE A 8 19.05 4.08 12.68
N LEU A 9 19.45 4.77 13.75
CA LEU A 9 18.67 5.84 14.36
C LEU A 9 18.27 6.94 13.36
N PRO A 10 19.15 7.45 12.48
CA PRO A 10 18.76 8.46 11.48
C PRO A 10 17.72 7.93 10.49
N SER A 11 17.86 6.69 10.02
CA SER A 11 16.91 6.05 9.10
C SER A 11 15.52 5.91 9.72
N ILE A 12 15.44 5.55 11.01
CA ILE A 12 14.17 5.44 11.74
C ILE A 12 13.50 6.81 11.85
N TRP A 13 14.24 7.85 12.26
CA TRP A 13 13.68 9.19 12.36
C TRP A 13 13.24 9.75 11.01
N LEU A 14 14.01 9.49 9.95
CA LEU A 14 13.66 9.87 8.59
C LEU A 14 12.37 9.19 8.14
N PHE A 15 12.25 7.87 8.38
CA PHE A 15 11.03 7.13 8.10
C PHE A 15 9.83 7.69 8.86
N LEU A 16 9.95 7.86 10.18
CA LEU A 16 8.87 8.35 11.03
C LEU A 16 8.43 9.77 10.64
N PHE A 17 9.38 10.64 10.30
CA PHE A 17 9.10 11.99 9.83
C PHE A 17 8.28 11.96 8.52
N PHE A 18 8.75 11.24 7.50
CA PHE A 18 8.07 11.21 6.21
C PHE A 18 6.75 10.44 6.24
N VAL A 19 6.66 9.32 6.95
CA VAL A 19 5.39 8.57 7.06
C VAL A 19 4.34 9.40 7.81
N ALA A 20 4.71 10.12 8.86
CA ALA A 20 3.79 11.02 9.57
C ALA A 20 3.34 12.18 8.68
N LEU A 21 4.28 12.79 7.94
CA LEU A 21 3.95 13.85 6.98
C LEU A 21 2.98 13.34 5.90
N TYR A 22 3.24 12.17 5.31
CA TYR A 22 2.40 11.60 4.27
C TYR A 22 1.04 11.11 4.80
N PHE A 23 0.96 10.59 6.03
CA PHE A 23 -0.33 10.29 6.65
C PHE A 23 -1.15 11.54 6.95
N LEU A 24 -0.51 12.66 7.31
CA LEU A 24 -1.23 13.91 7.51
C LEU A 24 -1.73 14.52 6.20
N SER A 25 -1.04 14.29 5.09
CA SER A 25 -1.38 14.84 3.77
C SER A 25 -2.10 13.88 2.83
N MET A 26 -2.32 12.62 3.20
CA MET A 26 -3.00 11.65 2.33
C MET A 26 -4.50 11.95 2.22
N GLY A 27 -5.08 11.66 1.06
CA GLY A 27 -6.51 11.84 0.81
C GLY A 27 -7.44 10.82 1.46
N GLY A 28 -6.91 9.66 1.86
CA GLY A 28 -7.69 8.62 2.55
C GLY A 28 -8.61 7.79 1.65
N HIS A 29 -8.44 7.83 0.33
CA HIS A 29 -9.22 7.03 -0.62
C HIS A 29 -8.41 6.68 -1.88
N LEU A 30 -8.93 5.76 -2.69
CA LEU A 30 -8.31 5.43 -3.97
C LEU A 30 -8.72 6.47 -5.03
N TYR A 31 -7.77 6.85 -5.89
CA TYR A 31 -7.97 7.92 -6.89
C TYR A 31 -8.05 7.43 -8.33
N SER A 32 -7.77 6.15 -8.57
CA SER A 32 -7.55 5.64 -9.92
C SER A 32 -8.15 4.25 -10.10
N ALA A 33 -8.68 4.02 -11.30
CA ALA A 33 -9.30 2.75 -11.68
C ALA A 33 -8.34 1.56 -11.55
N ASP A 34 -7.03 1.76 -11.74
CA ASP A 34 -6.06 0.69 -11.55
C ASP A 34 -5.94 0.26 -10.08
N ASN A 35 -6.04 1.20 -9.13
CA ASN A 35 -6.02 0.89 -7.70
C ASN A 35 -7.32 0.21 -7.25
N GLU A 36 -8.46 0.64 -7.78
CA GLU A 36 -9.75 0.02 -7.52
C GLU A 36 -9.76 -1.44 -8.00
N VAL A 37 -9.31 -1.70 -9.23
CA VAL A 37 -9.17 -3.08 -9.76
C VAL A 37 -8.28 -3.92 -8.86
N LYS A 38 -7.13 -3.41 -8.42
CA LYS A 38 -6.23 -4.14 -7.51
C LYS A 38 -6.91 -4.43 -6.16
N GLY A 39 -7.70 -3.49 -5.63
CA GLY A 39 -8.48 -3.66 -4.41
C GLY A 39 -9.55 -4.74 -4.52
N LEU A 40 -10.29 -4.79 -5.63
CA LEU A 40 -11.29 -5.83 -5.89
C LEU A 40 -10.68 -7.22 -6.03
N ILE A 41 -9.50 -7.32 -6.66
CA ILE A 41 -8.75 -8.59 -6.75
C ILE A 41 -8.25 -9.00 -5.36
N THR A 42 -7.80 -8.04 -4.54
CA THR A 42 -7.38 -8.30 -3.15
C THR A 42 -8.53 -8.87 -2.32
N GLU A 43 -9.70 -8.25 -2.39
CA GLU A 43 -10.92 -8.74 -1.74
C GLU A 43 -11.32 -10.12 -2.28
N GLY A 44 -11.24 -10.34 -3.60
CA GLY A 44 -11.49 -11.65 -4.20
C GLY A 44 -10.55 -12.75 -3.71
N ILE A 45 -9.28 -12.43 -3.49
CA ILE A 45 -8.30 -13.35 -2.92
C ILE A 45 -8.69 -13.70 -1.48
N VAL A 46 -9.01 -12.70 -0.66
CA VAL A 46 -9.27 -12.90 0.77
C VAL A 46 -10.63 -13.57 1.02
N GLU A 47 -11.69 -13.14 0.34
CA GLU A 47 -13.06 -13.59 0.61
C GLU A 47 -13.46 -14.81 -0.21
N ARG A 48 -12.97 -14.92 -1.45
CA ARG A 48 -13.43 -15.91 -2.44
C ARG A 48 -12.33 -16.87 -2.89
N HIS A 49 -11.11 -16.69 -2.39
CA HIS A 49 -9.91 -17.43 -2.81
C HIS A 49 -9.74 -17.42 -4.34
N SER A 50 -10.07 -16.30 -4.98
CA SER A 50 -10.06 -16.15 -6.43
C SER A 50 -9.34 -14.88 -6.87
N VAL A 51 -8.66 -14.98 -8.02
CA VAL A 51 -7.98 -13.86 -8.69
C VAL A 51 -8.77 -13.35 -9.90
N SER A 52 -9.97 -13.87 -10.11
CA SER A 52 -10.91 -13.46 -11.15
C SER A 52 -12.14 -12.82 -10.51
N LEU A 53 -12.79 -11.94 -11.27
CA LEU A 53 -14.07 -11.35 -10.91
C LEU A 53 -15.17 -11.90 -11.81
N PRO A 54 -16.45 -11.87 -11.36
CA PRO A 54 -17.59 -12.01 -12.25
C PRO A 54 -17.46 -11.07 -13.44
N ARG A 55 -18.12 -11.38 -14.56
CA ARG A 55 -18.06 -10.54 -15.75
C ARG A 55 -18.51 -9.12 -15.42
N ILE A 56 -17.54 -8.23 -15.38
CA ILE A 56 -17.75 -6.81 -15.14
C ILE A 56 -17.19 -6.01 -16.31
N GLU A 57 -17.93 -4.99 -16.72
CA GLU A 57 -17.48 -3.99 -17.69
C GLU A 57 -16.79 -2.84 -16.97
N MET A 58 -15.66 -3.15 -16.31
CA MET A 58 -14.78 -2.14 -15.75
C MET A 58 -13.67 -1.78 -16.74
N MET A 59 -13.29 -0.51 -16.75
CA MET A 59 -12.13 -0.04 -17.50
C MET A 59 -10.90 -0.89 -17.14
N TYR A 60 -10.15 -1.33 -18.15
CA TYR A 60 -8.93 -2.14 -18.03
C TYR A 60 -9.09 -3.64 -17.72
N MET A 61 -10.29 -4.16 -17.39
CA MET A 61 -10.45 -5.61 -17.21
C MET A 61 -10.40 -6.37 -18.54
N THR A 62 -9.72 -7.52 -18.54
CA THR A 62 -9.64 -8.42 -19.69
C THR A 62 -10.69 -9.52 -19.57
N PRO A 63 -11.64 -9.65 -20.51
CA PRO A 63 -12.60 -10.74 -20.49
C PRO A 63 -11.92 -12.07 -20.82
N GLY A 64 -12.14 -13.07 -19.97
CA GLY A 64 -11.72 -14.45 -20.18
C GLY A 64 -12.69 -15.24 -21.04
N ARG A 65 -12.21 -16.34 -21.63
CA ARG A 65 -13.04 -17.29 -22.42
C ARG A 65 -14.07 -18.04 -21.58
N ASP A 66 -13.84 -18.10 -20.28
CA ASP A 66 -14.70 -18.67 -19.24
C ASP A 66 -15.85 -17.73 -18.83
N GLY A 67 -15.92 -16.52 -19.40
CA GLY A 67 -16.91 -15.52 -19.03
C GLY A 67 -16.59 -14.79 -17.73
N LEU A 68 -15.36 -14.89 -17.20
CA LEU A 68 -14.88 -14.13 -16.06
C LEU A 68 -14.07 -12.91 -16.51
N SER A 69 -13.82 -11.97 -15.59
CA SER A 69 -12.97 -10.80 -15.83
C SER A 69 -11.64 -10.93 -15.08
N TYR A 70 -10.54 -10.63 -15.77
CA TYR A 70 -9.17 -10.73 -15.26
C TYR A 70 -8.45 -9.38 -15.29
N SER A 71 -7.74 -9.08 -14.20
CA SER A 71 -6.90 -7.89 -14.12
C SER A 71 -5.71 -8.00 -15.09
N PRO A 72 -5.37 -6.94 -15.84
CA PRO A 72 -4.15 -6.88 -16.65
C PRO A 72 -2.90 -6.59 -15.80
N PHE A 73 -3.08 -6.23 -14.52
CA PHE A 73 -2.00 -5.83 -13.63
C PHE A 73 -1.35 -7.05 -12.97
N PRO A 74 -0.02 -6.99 -12.68
CA PRO A 74 0.65 -8.04 -11.94
C PRO A 74 0.02 -8.27 -10.56
N ILE A 75 -0.29 -9.54 -10.27
CA ILE A 75 -0.92 -9.97 -9.01
C ILE A 75 -0.16 -9.57 -7.75
N GLY A 76 1.16 -9.37 -7.85
CA GLY A 76 1.99 -8.94 -6.72
C GLY A 76 1.46 -7.69 -6.04
N THR A 77 0.94 -6.72 -6.81
CA THR A 77 0.38 -5.49 -6.23
C THR A 77 -0.89 -5.73 -5.41
N SER A 78 -1.81 -6.57 -5.89
CA SER A 78 -2.98 -6.99 -5.12
C SER A 78 -2.59 -7.79 -3.86
N ILE A 79 -1.61 -8.69 -3.96
CA ILE A 79 -1.11 -9.43 -2.78
C ILE A 79 -0.56 -8.47 -1.72
N THR A 80 0.19 -7.43 -2.11
CA THR A 80 0.71 -6.45 -1.15
C THR A 80 -0.39 -5.64 -0.45
N MET A 81 -1.60 -5.56 -1.03
CA MET A 81 -2.74 -4.87 -0.43
C MET A 81 -3.47 -5.71 0.63
N ILE A 82 -3.30 -7.05 0.64
CA ILE A 82 -3.98 -7.96 1.60
C ILE A 82 -3.85 -7.52 3.07
N PRO A 83 -2.66 -7.22 3.63
CA PRO A 83 -2.58 -6.82 5.03
C PRO A 83 -3.38 -5.53 5.33
N PHE A 84 -3.46 -4.61 4.38
CA PHE A 84 -4.21 -3.36 4.52
C PHE A 84 -5.71 -3.58 4.40
N TYR A 85 -6.14 -4.51 3.54
CA TYR A 85 -7.53 -4.97 3.50
C TYR A 85 -7.94 -5.56 4.86
N LEU A 86 -7.13 -6.47 5.43
CA LEU A 86 -7.44 -7.12 6.71
C LEU A 86 -7.50 -6.12 7.86
N VAL A 87 -6.59 -5.14 7.89
CA VAL A 87 -6.63 -4.04 8.86
C VAL A 87 -7.89 -3.19 8.66
N GLY A 88 -8.20 -2.80 7.42
CA GLY A 88 -9.38 -1.98 7.13
C GLY A 88 -10.68 -2.68 7.46
N ASP A 89 -10.81 -3.96 7.12
CA ASP A 89 -11.96 -4.80 7.45
C ASP A 89 -12.12 -4.98 8.97
N GLY A 90 -11.01 -5.24 9.68
CA GLY A 90 -11.00 -5.27 11.14
C GLY A 90 -11.43 -3.93 11.76
N LEU A 91 -10.97 -2.81 11.22
CA LEU A 91 -11.36 -1.47 11.66
C LEU A 91 -12.83 -1.17 11.34
N ALA A 92 -13.36 -1.63 10.19
CA ALA A 92 -14.75 -1.42 9.82
C ALA A 92 -15.71 -1.99 10.87
N HIS A 93 -15.37 -3.13 11.48
CA HIS A 93 -16.13 -3.70 12.60
C HIS A 93 -16.13 -2.82 13.86
N LEU A 94 -15.08 -2.02 14.07
CA LEU A 94 -14.98 -1.08 15.20
C LEU A 94 -15.72 0.23 14.93
N PHE A 95 -15.97 0.57 13.67
CA PHE A 95 -16.66 1.79 13.24
C PHE A 95 -17.89 1.48 12.38
N PRO A 96 -18.92 0.78 12.93
CA PRO A 96 -20.08 0.31 12.17
C PRO A 96 -20.96 1.44 11.59
N SER A 97 -20.75 2.69 12.05
CA SER A 97 -21.42 3.87 11.50
C SER A 97 -20.85 4.31 10.15
N LEU A 98 -19.67 3.82 9.76
CA LEU A 98 -19.03 4.13 8.49
C LEU A 98 -19.23 2.98 7.48
N PRO A 99 -19.42 3.27 6.19
CA PRO A 99 -19.38 2.25 5.15
C PRO A 99 -18.05 1.50 5.18
N ARG A 100 -18.12 0.16 5.12
CA ARG A 100 -16.96 -0.73 5.19
C ARG A 100 -15.92 -0.39 4.11
N GLU A 101 -16.41 -0.10 2.91
CA GLU A 101 -15.60 0.22 1.73
C GLU A 101 -14.73 1.44 1.99
N ILE A 102 -15.28 2.48 2.63
CA ILE A 102 -14.54 3.72 2.96
C ILE A 102 -13.39 3.42 3.94
N VAL A 103 -13.62 2.57 4.95
CA VAL A 103 -12.59 2.21 5.94
C VAL A 103 -11.47 1.37 5.31
N ILE A 104 -11.84 0.47 4.39
CA ILE A 104 -10.88 -0.33 3.63
C ILE A 104 -10.07 0.54 2.66
N GLU A 105 -10.72 1.44 1.92
CA GLU A 105 -10.04 2.38 1.03
C GLU A 105 -9.06 3.30 1.76
N PHE A 106 -9.46 3.79 2.94
CA PHE A 106 -8.56 4.53 3.82
C PHE A 106 -7.31 3.72 4.14
N SER A 107 -7.49 2.45 4.52
CA SER A 107 -6.39 1.56 4.84
C SER A 107 -5.49 1.27 3.63
N TYR A 108 -6.06 1.09 2.44
CA TYR A 108 -5.29 0.94 1.20
C TYR A 108 -4.46 2.19 0.87
N SER A 109 -5.00 3.38 1.11
CA SER A 109 -4.29 4.63 0.81
C SER A 109 -2.97 4.79 1.59
N MET A 110 -2.85 4.13 2.74
CA MET A 110 -1.65 4.15 3.59
C MET A 110 -0.44 3.47 2.93
N ILE A 111 -0.65 2.55 1.98
CA ILE A 111 0.42 1.83 1.28
C ILE A 111 1.39 2.79 0.62
N ASN A 112 0.85 3.75 -0.14
CA ASN A 112 1.67 4.72 -0.87
C ASN A 112 2.50 5.55 0.10
N SER A 113 1.90 6.04 1.18
CA SER A 113 2.59 6.82 2.21
C SER A 113 3.74 6.04 2.86
N ILE A 114 3.55 4.75 3.18
CA ILE A 114 4.59 3.90 3.76
C ILE A 114 5.70 3.61 2.74
N VAL A 115 5.35 3.23 1.51
CA VAL A 115 6.30 2.89 0.45
C VAL A 115 7.13 4.12 0.04
N THR A 116 6.52 5.30 -0.06
CA THR A 116 7.23 6.54 -0.35
C THR A 116 8.18 6.91 0.79
N ALA A 117 7.75 6.79 2.06
CA ALA A 117 8.64 7.02 3.20
C ALA A 117 9.82 6.02 3.25
N LEU A 118 9.58 4.74 2.95
CA LEU A 118 10.65 3.74 2.80
C LEU A 118 11.61 4.10 1.66
N THR A 119 11.10 4.67 0.56
CA THR A 119 11.96 5.12 -0.55
C THR A 119 12.92 6.22 -0.09
N CYS A 120 12.48 7.17 0.75
CA CYS A 120 13.39 8.16 1.36
C CYS A 120 14.50 7.50 2.17
N VAL A 121 14.17 6.45 2.96
CA VAL A 121 15.17 5.69 3.73
C VAL A 121 16.14 4.95 2.82
N ILE A 122 15.66 4.34 1.75
CA ILE A 122 16.49 3.62 0.77
C ILE A 122 17.44 4.60 0.07
N LEU A 123 16.97 5.79 -0.31
CA LEU A 123 17.82 6.82 -0.89
C LEU A 123 18.89 7.28 0.10
N PHE A 124 18.51 7.57 1.35
CA PHE A 124 19.48 7.88 2.41
C PHE A 124 20.51 6.76 2.57
N ALA A 125 20.06 5.50 2.69
CA ALA A 125 20.94 4.35 2.87
C ALA A 125 21.89 4.15 1.67
N THR A 126 21.38 4.35 0.45
CA THR A 126 22.18 4.28 -0.79
C THR A 126 23.25 5.37 -0.82
N SER A 127 22.91 6.62 -0.47
CA SER A 127 23.89 7.70 -0.34
C SER A 127 24.96 7.39 0.70
N ARG A 128 24.59 6.77 1.82
CA ARG A 128 25.54 6.32 2.84
C ARG A 128 26.44 5.18 2.34
N LEU A 129 25.90 4.24 1.56
CA LEU A 129 26.68 3.17 0.92
C LEU A 129 27.69 3.71 -0.09
N LEU A 130 27.36 4.80 -0.78
CA LEU A 130 28.26 5.49 -1.72
C LEU A 130 29.34 6.35 -1.01
N GLY A 131 29.33 6.42 0.32
CA GLY A 131 30.34 7.13 1.11
C GLY A 131 30.03 8.59 1.42
N PHE A 132 28.85 9.10 1.03
CA PHE A 132 28.46 10.47 1.35
C PHE A 132 28.28 10.67 2.86
N SER A 133 28.59 11.87 3.35
CA SER A 133 28.39 12.23 4.77
C SER A 133 26.90 12.15 5.18
N PRO A 134 26.57 11.98 6.48
CA PRO A 134 25.18 11.96 6.91
C PRO A 134 24.42 13.25 6.54
N ARG A 135 25.10 14.40 6.61
CA ARG A 135 24.52 15.71 6.26
C ARG A 135 24.17 15.85 4.79
N THR A 136 24.91 15.16 3.92
CA THR A 136 24.66 15.15 2.47
C THR A 136 23.58 14.14 2.08
N SER A 137 23.29 13.17 2.95
CA SER A 137 22.38 12.06 2.66
C SER A 137 20.92 12.32 3.11
N ILE A 138 20.69 13.38 3.89
CA ILE A 138 19.39 13.86 4.39
C ILE A 138 18.91 14.98 3.47
#